data_AF-A0A969TGV4-F1
#
_entry.id   AF-A0A969TGV4-F1
#
_cell.length_a   1.000
_cell.length_b   1.000
_cell.length_c   1.000
_cell.angle_alpha   90.00
_cell.angle_beta   90.00
_cell.angle_gamma   90.00
#
_symmetry.space_group_name_H-M   'P 1'
#
loop_
_entity.id
_entity.type
_entity.pdbx_description
1 polymer ?
#
loop_
_entity_poly.entity_id
_entity_poly.type
_entity_poly.pdbx_seq_one_letter_code
_entity_poly.pdbx_strand_id
1 'polypeptide(L)'
;MPIVAQSWSKPRSILKQAENADARAARRRSGGSPVANLLIVVLIALPVLLVQPWMKHTLPLPQPYQDMFTDVPGGPQLFSKGTPVDATEYLLQSPCEGNLFNEMGYGSYMTWAYYPAGQIFIDPRVELYPLEQWEDYAAMTRGQQVGSLLDKYAIDCAMIDVHYQQQMAEVMPNLPGWQRTYQDDETEIWRRTQ
;
A
#
# COMPACT_ATOMS: atom_id res chain seq x y z
N MET A 1 -40.92 -10.06 -77.70
CA MET A 1 -42.09 -9.67 -76.87
C MET A 1 -41.61 -9.46 -75.42
N PRO A 2 -42.21 -8.52 -74.69
CA PRO A 2 -41.66 -7.85 -73.50
C PRO A 2 -41.78 -8.74 -72.23
N ILE A 3 -41.19 -8.41 -71.09
CA ILE A 3 -41.88 -7.69 -70.00
C ILE A 3 -40.84 -7.11 -69.03
N VAL A 4 -40.92 -5.78 -68.87
CA VAL A 4 -40.49 -5.04 -67.69
C VAL A 4 -41.58 -5.19 -66.61
N ALA A 5 -41.22 -5.56 -65.38
CA ALA A 5 -42.04 -5.28 -64.20
C ALA A 5 -41.13 -5.21 -62.95
N GLN A 6 -40.82 -4.03 -62.41
CA GLN A 6 -41.63 -3.20 -61.51
C GLN A 6 -40.94 -3.11 -60.14
N SER A 7 -39.98 -2.18 -60.02
CA SER A 7 -39.51 -1.64 -58.74
C SER A 7 -40.53 -0.59 -58.28
N TRP A 8 -41.38 -0.93 -57.32
CA TRP A 8 -42.24 0.04 -56.63
C TRP A 8 -42.00 -0.05 -55.13
N SER A 9 -40.97 0.66 -54.65
CA SER A 9 -40.93 1.05 -53.24
C SER A 9 -41.74 2.34 -53.09
N LYS A 10 -42.74 2.33 -52.20
CA LYS A 10 -43.56 3.51 -51.88
C LYS A 10 -42.63 4.67 -51.46
N PRO A 11 -42.83 5.90 -51.97
CA PRO A 11 -42.04 7.05 -51.54
C PRO A 11 -42.21 7.26 -50.04
N ARG A 12 -41.08 7.29 -49.31
CA ARG A 12 -41.08 7.59 -47.87
C ARG A 12 -41.57 9.01 -47.68
N SER A 13 -42.63 9.18 -46.88
CA SER A 13 -43.20 10.48 -46.56
C SER A 13 -42.16 11.38 -45.88
N ILE A 14 -41.80 12.47 -46.56
CA ILE A 14 -40.86 13.49 -46.07
C ILE A 14 -41.41 14.16 -44.80
N LEU A 15 -42.74 14.36 -44.74
CA LEU A 15 -43.42 14.89 -43.55
C LEU A 15 -43.24 13.99 -42.34
N LYS A 16 -43.35 12.67 -42.52
CA LYS A 16 -43.15 11.70 -41.44
C LYS A 16 -41.69 11.62 -41.00
N GLN A 17 -40.73 11.94 -41.88
CA GLN A 17 -39.32 12.03 -41.53
C GLN A 17 -39.00 13.31 -40.75
N ALA A 18 -39.55 14.45 -41.15
CA ALA A 18 -39.42 15.72 -40.44
C ALA A 18 -40.02 15.65 -39.04
N GLU A 19 -41.24 15.11 -38.89
CA GLU A 19 -41.91 14.94 -37.61
C GLU A 19 -41.13 14.01 -36.66
N ASN A 20 -40.53 12.93 -37.18
CA ASN A 20 -39.67 12.05 -36.41
C ASN A 20 -38.31 12.70 -36.05
N ALA A 21 -37.78 13.59 -36.89
CA ALA A 21 -36.57 14.34 -36.61
C ALA A 21 -36.81 15.40 -35.53
N ASP A 22 -37.94 16.10 -35.58
CA ASP A 22 -38.37 17.08 -34.58
C ASP A 22 -38.68 16.39 -33.24
N ALA A 23 -39.34 15.23 -33.25
CA ALA A 23 -39.57 14.44 -32.05
C ALA A 23 -38.25 13.90 -31.43
N ARG A 24 -37.28 13.52 -32.26
CA ARG A 24 -35.93 13.14 -31.80
C ARG A 24 -35.13 14.34 -31.29
N ALA A 25 -35.26 15.51 -31.90
CA ALA A 25 -34.64 16.75 -31.46
C ALA A 25 -35.26 17.27 -30.16
N ALA A 26 -36.58 17.14 -29.98
CA ALA A 26 -37.29 17.45 -28.74
C ALA A 26 -36.90 16.49 -27.60
N ARG A 27 -36.77 15.18 -27.88
CA ARG A 27 -36.18 14.20 -26.93
C ARG A 27 -34.71 14.47 -26.62
N ARG A 28 -33.93 15.02 -27.55
CA ARG A 28 -32.55 15.47 -27.30
C ARG A 28 -32.50 16.78 -26.50
N ARG A 29 -33.50 17.66 -26.64
CA ARG A 29 -33.66 18.89 -25.85
C ARG A 29 -34.18 18.64 -24.44
N SER A 30 -34.83 17.50 -24.17
CA SER A 30 -35.06 17.02 -22.80
C SER A 30 -33.79 16.41 -22.19
N GLY A 31 -32.65 17.09 -22.35
CA GLY A 31 -31.46 16.82 -21.58
C GLY A 31 -31.82 16.91 -20.10
N GLY A 32 -31.37 15.95 -19.30
CA GLY A 32 -31.76 15.81 -17.89
C GLY A 32 -31.68 17.13 -17.12
N SER A 33 -32.57 17.30 -16.13
CA SER A 33 -32.63 18.53 -15.32
C SER A 33 -31.22 18.92 -14.85
N PRO A 34 -30.75 20.16 -15.12
CA PRO A 34 -29.41 20.59 -14.71
C PRO A 34 -29.25 20.50 -13.18
N VAL A 35 -30.35 20.69 -12.44
CA VAL A 35 -30.41 20.49 -10.99
C VAL A 35 -30.20 19.01 -10.64
N ALA A 36 -30.87 18.09 -11.34
CA ALA A 36 -30.70 16.66 -11.11
C ALA A 36 -29.26 16.20 -11.43
N ASN A 37 -28.68 16.69 -12.51
CA ASN A 37 -27.29 16.40 -12.87
C ASN A 37 -26.32 16.97 -11.82
N LEU A 38 -26.56 18.19 -11.32
CA LEU A 38 -25.75 18.77 -10.24
C LEU A 38 -25.85 17.96 -8.95
N LEU A 39 -27.04 17.52 -8.57
CA LEU A 39 -27.24 16.66 -7.39
C LEU A 39 -26.49 15.34 -7.54
N ILE A 40 -26.55 14.71 -8.71
CA ILE A 40 -25.78 13.49 -8.99
C ILE A 40 -24.27 13.75 -8.87
N VAL A 41 -23.77 14.85 -9.45
CA VAL A 41 -22.36 15.24 -9.34
C VAL A 41 -21.95 15.45 -7.90
N VAL A 42 -22.75 16.18 -7.10
CA VAL A 42 -22.46 16.42 -5.68
C VAL A 42 -22.49 15.11 -4.89
N LEU A 43 -23.49 14.25 -5.13
CA LEU A 43 -23.63 12.98 -4.43
C LEU A 43 -22.46 12.03 -4.72
N ILE A 44 -21.85 12.12 -5.91
CA ILE A 44 -20.65 11.36 -6.27
C ILE A 44 -19.37 12.03 -5.75
N ALA A 45 -19.23 13.34 -5.94
CA ALA A 45 -17.99 14.07 -5.63
C ALA A 45 -17.79 14.25 -4.12
N LEU A 46 -18.86 14.45 -3.35
CA LEU A 46 -18.77 14.73 -1.93
C LEU A 46 -18.10 13.57 -1.14
N PRO A 47 -18.50 12.30 -1.29
CA PRO A 47 -17.80 11.18 -0.65
C PRO A 47 -16.32 11.12 -1.05
N VAL A 48 -16.01 11.32 -2.34
CA VAL A 48 -14.63 11.29 -2.84
C VAL A 48 -13.77 12.36 -2.17
N LEU A 49 -14.31 13.57 -1.98
CA LEU A 49 -13.61 14.65 -1.29
C LEU A 49 -13.45 14.39 0.22
N LEU A 50 -14.45 13.79 0.86
CA LEU A 50 -14.42 13.49 2.29
C LEU A 50 -13.44 12.36 2.64
N VAL A 51 -13.21 11.40 1.75
CA VAL A 51 -12.26 10.29 1.97
C VAL A 51 -10.81 10.63 1.58
N GLN A 52 -10.52 11.88 1.20
CA GLN A 52 -9.14 12.29 0.94
C GLN A 52 -8.29 12.22 2.22
N PRO A 53 -6.98 11.91 2.12
CA PRO A 53 -6.14 11.64 3.30
C PRO A 53 -6.14 12.76 4.35
N TRP A 54 -6.15 14.03 3.92
CA TRP A 54 -6.18 15.19 4.83
C TRP A 54 -7.55 15.46 5.47
N MET A 55 -8.64 14.86 5.00
CA MET A 55 -9.98 15.04 5.56
C MET A 55 -10.42 13.84 6.39
N LYS A 56 -9.96 12.65 5.99
CA LYS A 56 -10.32 11.36 6.57
C LYS A 56 -10.17 11.31 8.09
N HIS A 57 -9.11 11.93 8.64
CA HIS A 57 -8.86 11.94 10.08
C HIS A 57 -9.87 12.78 10.90
N THR A 58 -10.61 13.69 10.26
CA THR A 58 -11.66 14.50 10.91
C THR A 58 -13.01 13.78 10.97
N LEU A 59 -13.16 12.68 10.21
CA LEU A 59 -14.39 11.90 10.20
C LEU A 59 -14.47 11.04 11.46
N PRO A 60 -15.64 10.92 12.11
CA PRO A 60 -15.85 10.08 13.28
C PRO A 60 -15.92 8.60 12.88
N LEU A 61 -14.82 8.05 12.35
CA LEU A 61 -14.74 6.66 11.94
C LEU A 61 -14.75 5.73 13.16
N PRO A 62 -15.25 4.49 13.05
CA PRO A 62 -15.27 3.55 14.18
C PRO A 62 -13.87 3.31 14.76
N GLN A 63 -13.78 3.14 16.08
CA GLN A 63 -12.49 2.92 16.76
C GLN A 63 -11.66 1.78 16.17
N PRO A 64 -12.24 0.59 15.84
CA PRO A 64 -11.46 -0.50 15.24
C PRO A 64 -10.77 -0.14 13.92
N TYR A 65 -11.28 0.86 13.20
CA TYR A 65 -10.64 1.37 11.99
C TYR A 65 -9.49 2.31 12.29
N GLN A 66 -9.65 3.18 13.29
CA GLN A 66 -8.59 4.11 13.71
C GLN A 66 -7.38 3.34 14.27
N ASP A 67 -7.64 2.28 15.03
CA ASP A 67 -6.61 1.42 15.64
C ASP A 67 -5.76 0.65 14.60
N MET A 68 -6.16 0.64 13.31
CA MET A 68 -5.36 0.06 12.23
C MET A 68 -4.16 0.92 11.83
N PHE A 69 -4.08 2.16 12.30
CA PHE A 69 -3.06 3.12 11.90
C PHE A 69 -2.21 3.56 13.09
N THR A 70 -0.95 3.87 12.83
CA THR A 70 -0.09 4.53 13.80
C THR A 70 -0.34 6.04 13.83
N ASP A 71 -0.20 6.65 15.01
CA ASP A 71 -0.41 8.08 15.20
C ASP A 71 0.88 8.86 14.90
N VAL A 72 1.06 9.20 13.62
CA VAL A 72 2.22 9.97 13.16
C VAL A 72 1.87 11.45 13.05
N PRO A 73 2.61 12.34 13.74
CA PRO A 73 2.40 13.79 13.61
C PRO A 73 2.47 14.26 12.16
N GLY A 74 1.44 14.97 11.70
CA GLY A 74 1.36 15.48 10.33
C GLY A 74 0.93 14.47 9.26
N GLY A 75 0.74 13.19 9.63
CA GLY A 75 0.27 12.12 8.75
C GLY A 75 -0.72 11.15 9.41
N PRO A 76 -1.77 11.63 10.09
CA PRO A 76 -2.70 10.75 10.80
C PRO A 76 -3.39 9.79 9.83
N GLN A 77 -3.46 8.51 10.20
CA GLN A 77 -4.11 7.45 9.40
C GLN A 77 -3.50 7.21 8.01
N LEU A 78 -2.20 7.51 7.84
CA LEU A 78 -1.44 7.19 6.62
C LEU A 78 -0.67 5.87 6.74
N PHE A 79 -0.06 5.63 7.89
CA PHE A 79 0.78 4.45 8.13
C PHE A 79 -0.01 3.43 8.94
N SER A 80 0.09 2.16 8.57
CA SER A 80 -0.53 1.07 9.34
C SER A 80 0.15 0.94 10.70
N LYS A 81 -0.54 0.34 11.68
CA LYS A 81 0.00 0.10 13.01
C LYS A 81 1.35 -0.66 13.00
N GLY A 82 1.48 -1.65 12.12
CA GLY A 82 2.74 -2.40 11.94
C GLY A 82 3.81 -1.68 11.11
N THR A 83 3.63 -0.39 10.77
CA THR A 83 4.72 0.39 10.16
C THR A 83 5.71 0.76 11.26
N PRO A 84 7.01 0.47 11.12
CA PRO A 84 7.94 0.57 12.23
C PRO A 84 8.50 1.99 12.39
N VAL A 85 7.63 2.96 12.64
CA VAL A 85 7.98 4.38 12.72
C VAL A 85 8.96 4.64 13.86
N ASP A 86 8.60 4.25 15.08
CA ASP A 86 9.37 4.53 16.30
C ASP A 86 10.71 3.78 16.30
N ALA A 87 10.70 2.51 15.87
CA ALA A 87 11.91 1.71 15.72
C ALA A 87 12.87 2.28 14.66
N THR A 88 12.34 2.81 13.55
CA THR A 88 13.18 3.48 12.54
C THR A 88 13.73 4.80 13.07
N GLU A 89 12.95 5.58 13.83
CA GLU A 89 13.42 6.81 14.48
C GLU A 89 14.51 6.52 15.51
N TYR A 90 14.38 5.43 16.27
CA TYR A 90 15.41 4.94 17.17
C TYR A 90 16.72 4.61 16.43
N LEU A 91 16.64 3.95 15.26
CA LEU A 91 17.81 3.71 14.41
C LEU A 91 18.40 5.01 13.85
N LEU A 92 17.60 6.01 13.50
CA LEU A 92 18.13 7.30 13.03
C LEU A 92 18.91 8.06 14.10
N GLN A 93 18.52 7.94 15.37
CA GLN A 93 19.23 8.56 16.49
C GLN A 93 20.55 7.88 16.81
N SER A 94 20.65 6.57 16.55
CA SER A 94 21.87 5.77 16.70
C SER A 94 21.98 4.78 15.54
N PRO A 95 22.46 5.23 14.36
CA PRO A 95 22.54 4.41 13.15
C PRO A 95 23.30 3.12 13.37
N CYS A 96 22.91 2.08 12.65
CA CYS A 96 23.72 0.88 12.58
C CYS A 96 25.06 1.20 11.89
N GLU A 97 26.18 0.88 12.54
CA GLU A 97 27.51 1.15 11.98
C GLU A 97 27.89 0.18 10.84
N GLY A 98 27.12 -0.88 10.63
CA GLY A 98 27.35 -1.87 9.57
C GLY A 98 26.05 -2.40 8.96
N ASN A 99 26.02 -3.69 8.59
CA ASN A 99 24.90 -4.21 7.82
C ASN A 99 23.67 -4.43 8.71
N LEU A 100 22.52 -3.97 8.23
CA LEU A 100 21.24 -4.07 8.92
C LEU A 100 20.38 -5.15 8.27
N PHE A 101 19.98 -6.15 9.03
CA PHE A 101 18.87 -7.03 8.68
C PHE A 101 17.55 -6.37 9.08
N ASN A 102 16.54 -6.42 8.20
CA ASN A 102 15.20 -5.93 8.49
C ASN A 102 14.14 -6.96 8.08
N GLU A 103 13.00 -6.95 8.78
CA GLU A 103 11.79 -7.61 8.31
C GLU A 103 11.36 -7.03 6.94
N MET A 104 10.95 -7.89 6.01
CA MET A 104 10.64 -7.56 4.62
C MET A 104 9.55 -6.50 4.48
N GLY A 105 8.42 -6.63 5.18
CA GLY A 105 7.34 -5.66 5.21
C GLY A 105 7.78 -4.25 5.65
N TYR A 106 8.78 -4.16 6.53
CA TYR A 106 9.39 -2.90 6.95
C TYR A 106 10.23 -2.24 5.84
N GLY A 107 10.77 -3.03 4.91
CA GLY A 107 11.80 -2.60 3.96
C GLY A 107 11.40 -1.41 3.08
N SER A 108 10.15 -1.35 2.62
CA SER A 108 9.66 -0.21 1.80
C SER A 108 9.67 1.10 2.57
N TYR A 109 9.21 1.07 3.83
CA TYR A 109 9.19 2.26 4.69
C TYR A 109 10.62 2.67 5.04
N MET A 110 11.46 1.72 5.46
CA MET A 110 12.85 1.98 5.82
C MET A 110 13.68 2.49 4.64
N THR A 111 13.43 2.00 3.42
CA THR A 111 14.08 2.54 2.21
C THR A 111 13.82 4.05 2.05
N TRP A 112 12.64 4.53 2.45
CA TRP A 112 12.29 5.95 2.40
C TRP A 112 12.78 6.73 3.64
N ALA A 113 12.53 6.21 4.84
CA ALA A 113 12.74 6.93 6.11
C ALA A 113 14.18 6.81 6.66
N TYR A 114 14.84 5.66 6.46
CA TYR A 114 16.16 5.40 7.04
C TYR A 114 17.31 5.80 6.11
N TYR A 115 17.09 5.82 4.79
CA TYR A 115 18.10 6.30 3.85
C TYR A 115 18.36 7.82 4.02
N PRO A 116 19.62 8.29 4.00
CA PRO A 116 20.87 7.59 3.68
C PRO A 116 21.64 7.03 4.88
N ALA A 117 21.05 6.97 6.08
CA ALA A 117 21.77 6.55 7.30
C ALA A 117 22.23 5.08 7.25
N GLY A 118 21.54 4.23 6.49
CA GLY A 118 21.99 2.87 6.18
C GLY A 118 21.21 2.24 5.05
N GLN A 119 21.60 1.01 4.70
CA GLN A 119 20.93 0.20 3.68
C GLN A 119 20.11 -0.90 4.35
N ILE A 120 18.95 -1.19 3.76
CA ILE A 120 18.10 -2.31 4.14
C ILE A 120 18.64 -3.62 3.56
N PHE A 121 18.33 -4.75 4.21
CA PHE A 121 18.64 -6.08 3.72
C PHE A 121 17.67 -6.52 2.61
N ILE A 122 16.37 -6.27 2.80
CA ILE A 122 15.34 -6.73 1.88
C ILE A 122 14.06 -5.89 1.94
N ASP A 123 13.24 -5.94 0.90
CA ASP A 123 11.90 -5.34 0.84
C ASP A 123 10.98 -6.15 -0.10
N PRO A 124 9.67 -5.83 -0.19
CA PRO A 124 8.69 -6.60 -0.96
C PRO A 124 8.87 -6.62 -2.49
N ARG A 125 9.87 -5.93 -3.05
CA ARG A 125 10.25 -6.00 -4.48
C ARG A 125 11.04 -7.28 -4.74
N VAL A 126 10.39 -8.42 -4.53
CA VAL A 126 11.03 -9.73 -4.40
C VAL A 126 11.89 -10.14 -5.60
N GLU A 127 11.51 -9.70 -6.80
CA GLU A 127 12.22 -9.93 -8.06
C GLU A 127 13.61 -9.29 -8.13
N LEU A 128 13.93 -8.36 -7.22
CA LEU A 128 15.23 -7.67 -7.18
C LEU A 128 16.30 -8.42 -6.38
N TYR A 129 15.92 -9.46 -5.64
CA TYR A 129 16.82 -10.19 -4.76
C TYR A 129 17.06 -11.62 -5.29
N PRO A 130 18.28 -12.16 -5.20
CA PRO A 130 18.58 -13.54 -5.61
C PRO A 130 17.76 -14.57 -4.81
N LEU A 131 17.44 -15.70 -5.43
CA LEU A 131 16.71 -16.79 -4.77
C LEU A 131 17.39 -17.26 -3.47
N GLU A 132 18.72 -17.38 -3.48
CA GLU A 132 19.49 -17.78 -2.29
C GLU A 132 19.26 -16.83 -1.11
N GLN A 133 19.19 -15.51 -1.35
CA GLN A 133 18.93 -14.54 -0.30
C GLN A 133 17.52 -14.69 0.28
N TRP A 134 16.53 -15.01 -0.57
CA TRP A 134 15.17 -15.31 -0.12
C TRP A 134 15.09 -16.58 0.72
N GLU A 135 15.80 -17.63 0.32
CA GLU A 135 15.85 -18.89 1.06
C GLU A 135 16.48 -18.68 2.44
N ASP A 136 17.56 -17.91 2.52
CA ASP A 136 18.22 -17.55 3.76
C ASP A 136 17.35 -16.64 4.64
N TYR A 137 16.69 -15.63 4.06
CA TYR A 137 15.73 -14.79 4.78
C TYR A 137 14.59 -15.63 5.38
N ALA A 138 14.05 -16.57 4.61
CA ALA A 138 12.99 -17.45 5.06
C ALA A 138 13.47 -18.44 6.14
N ALA A 139 14.72 -18.91 6.06
CA ALA A 139 15.34 -19.72 7.10
C ALA A 139 15.50 -18.93 8.40
N MET A 140 16.06 -17.72 8.36
CA MET A 140 16.18 -16.84 9.53
C MET A 140 14.82 -16.54 10.16
N THR A 141 13.81 -16.20 9.35
CA THR A 141 12.43 -15.95 9.81
C THR A 141 11.84 -17.15 10.54
N ARG A 142 12.16 -18.38 10.12
CA ARG A 142 11.76 -19.63 10.80
C ARG A 142 12.66 -20.00 11.99
N GLY A 143 13.54 -19.11 12.45
CA GLY A 143 14.48 -19.38 13.54
C GLY A 143 15.59 -20.38 13.18
N GLN A 144 15.77 -20.69 11.89
CA GLN A 144 16.74 -21.67 11.42
C GLN A 144 18.05 -20.98 11.04
N GLN A 145 19.17 -21.52 11.52
CA GLN A 145 20.52 -21.05 11.14
C GLN A 145 20.75 -19.55 11.39
N VAL A 146 20.00 -18.92 12.32
CA VAL A 146 19.99 -17.46 12.51
C VAL A 146 21.39 -16.91 12.72
N GLY A 147 22.12 -17.40 13.73
CA GLY A 147 23.49 -16.92 14.00
C GLY A 147 24.44 -17.07 12.81
N SER A 148 24.47 -18.25 12.18
CA SER A 148 25.33 -18.49 11.02
C SER A 148 24.98 -17.64 9.80
N LEU A 149 23.70 -17.32 9.59
CA LEU A 149 23.26 -16.45 8.50
C LEU A 149 23.52 -14.97 8.81
N LEU A 150 23.32 -14.53 10.05
CA LEU A 150 23.74 -13.20 10.49
C LEU A 150 25.25 -13.01 10.31
N ASP A 151 26.06 -14.04 10.59
CA ASP A 151 27.50 -14.03 10.31
C ASP A 151 27.82 -14.05 8.80
N LYS A 152 27.13 -14.90 8.00
CA LYS A 152 27.29 -14.99 6.53
C LYS A 152 27.13 -13.63 5.86
N TYR A 153 26.14 -12.85 6.30
CA TYR A 153 25.83 -11.53 5.74
C TYR A 153 26.53 -10.37 6.48
N ALA A 154 27.41 -10.67 7.44
CA ALA A 154 28.08 -9.69 8.28
C ALA A 154 27.10 -8.67 8.89
N ILE A 155 25.96 -9.16 9.41
CA ILE A 155 24.93 -8.33 10.02
C ILE A 155 25.40 -7.87 11.40
N ASP A 156 25.28 -6.57 11.64
CA ASP A 156 25.64 -5.88 12.88
C ASP A 156 24.40 -5.42 13.65
N CYS A 157 23.29 -5.17 12.95
CA CYS A 157 22.00 -4.86 13.55
C CYS A 157 20.89 -5.68 12.90
N ALA A 158 19.92 -6.13 13.67
CA ALA A 158 18.74 -6.83 13.17
C ALA A 158 17.48 -6.18 13.74
N MET A 159 16.60 -5.73 12.85
CA MET A 159 15.29 -5.19 13.16
C MET A 159 14.23 -6.19 12.73
N ILE A 160 13.53 -6.77 13.69
CA ILE A 160 12.61 -7.88 13.46
C ILE A 160 11.21 -7.53 13.92
N ASP A 161 10.22 -8.18 13.32
CA ASP A 161 8.83 -8.14 13.77
C ASP A 161 8.54 -9.36 14.67
N VAL A 162 8.06 -9.12 15.89
CA VAL A 162 7.84 -10.19 16.88
C VAL A 162 6.62 -11.07 16.57
N HIS A 163 5.74 -10.64 15.68
CA HIS A 163 4.54 -11.38 15.27
C HIS A 163 4.74 -12.15 13.96
N TYR A 164 5.45 -11.57 12.99
CA TYR A 164 5.77 -12.22 11.72
C TYR A 164 7.01 -13.10 11.77
N GLN A 165 7.96 -12.83 12.68
CA GLN A 165 9.22 -13.57 12.82
C GLN A 165 9.37 -14.20 14.21
N GLN A 166 8.28 -14.76 14.75
CA GLN A 166 8.20 -15.35 16.10
C GLN A 166 9.37 -16.30 16.41
N GLN A 167 9.69 -17.22 15.50
CA GLN A 167 10.76 -18.19 15.72
C GLN A 167 12.15 -17.54 15.73
N MET A 168 12.35 -16.48 14.94
CA MET A 168 13.58 -15.70 14.99
C MET A 168 13.69 -14.95 16.32
N ALA A 169 12.60 -14.31 16.77
CA ALA A 169 12.53 -13.58 18.03
C ALA A 169 12.80 -14.48 19.25
N GLU A 170 12.38 -15.75 19.21
CA GLU A 170 12.70 -16.75 20.25
C GLU A 170 14.20 -17.12 20.28
N VAL A 171 14.87 -17.08 19.13
CA VAL A 171 16.29 -17.46 18.99
C VAL A 171 17.22 -16.31 19.36
N MET A 172 16.89 -15.06 19.00
CA MET A 172 17.76 -13.89 19.21
C MET A 172 18.32 -13.74 20.64
N PRO A 173 17.53 -13.89 21.73
CA PRO A 173 18.04 -13.79 23.10
C PRO A 173 19.12 -14.82 23.46
N ASN A 174 19.17 -15.94 22.72
CA ASN A 174 20.10 -17.04 22.96
C ASN A 174 21.37 -16.96 22.10
N LEU A 175 21.45 -15.98 21.18
CA LEU A 175 22.63 -15.81 20.33
C LEU A 175 23.74 -15.09 21.12
N PRO A 176 24.95 -15.68 21.21
CA PRO A 176 26.06 -15.02 21.87
C PRO A 176 26.50 -13.80 21.07
N GLY A 177 26.87 -12.72 21.77
CA GLY A 177 27.34 -11.49 21.13
C GLY A 177 26.23 -10.63 20.53
N TRP A 178 24.97 -10.86 20.89
CA TRP A 178 23.83 -10.03 20.48
C TRP A 178 23.10 -9.47 21.69
N GLN A 179 22.72 -8.20 21.60
CA GLN A 179 21.98 -7.50 22.64
C GLN A 179 20.78 -6.79 22.05
N ARG A 180 19.60 -6.96 22.67
CA ARG A 180 18.42 -6.17 22.35
C ARG A 180 18.59 -4.75 22.87
N THR A 181 18.43 -3.79 21.98
CA THR A 181 18.65 -2.35 22.27
C THR A 181 17.38 -1.52 22.16
N TYR A 182 16.34 -2.05 21.49
CA TYR A 182 15.02 -1.46 21.39
C TYR A 182 13.95 -2.56 21.34
N GLN A 183 12.78 -2.26 21.89
CA GLN A 183 11.58 -3.09 21.82
C GLN A 183 10.33 -2.21 21.96
N ASP A 184 9.34 -2.43 21.09
CA ASP A 184 7.96 -1.99 21.27
C ASP A 184 7.00 -3.20 21.13
N ASP A 185 5.71 -2.95 20.89
CA ASP A 185 4.69 -4.00 20.78
C ASP A 185 4.89 -4.91 19.55
N GLU A 186 5.47 -4.39 18.47
CA GLU A 186 5.56 -5.05 17.15
C GLU A 186 7.02 -5.36 16.77
N THR A 187 7.98 -4.54 17.19
CA THR A 187 9.35 -4.52 16.69
C THR A 187 10.39 -4.69 17.79
N GLU A 188 11.45 -5.44 17.49
CA GLU A 188 12.69 -5.48 18.27
C GLU A 188 13.90 -5.08 17.42
N ILE A 189 14.86 -4.37 18.03
CA ILE A 189 16.17 -4.11 17.40
C ILE A 189 17.27 -4.71 18.26
N TRP A 190 18.06 -5.55 17.62
CA TRP A 190 19.22 -6.23 18.17
C TRP A 190 20.49 -5.66 17.54
N ARG A 191 21.53 -5.51 18.35
CA ARG A 191 22.86 -5.09 17.89
C ARG A 191 23.91 -6.09 18.35
N ARG A 192 24.90 -6.32 17.51
CA ARG A 192 26.06 -7.15 17.84
C ARG A 192 26.92 -6.41 18.87
N THR A 193 27.23 -7.06 19.98
CA THR A 193 28.16 -6.54 20.98
C THR A 193 29.58 -6.86 20.52
N GLN A 194 30.43 -5.83 20.43
CA GLN A 194 31.86 -6.00 20.14
C GLN A 194 32.56 -6.87 21.20
#